data_AF-A0A9X6ITB7-F1
#
_entry.id   AF-A0A9X6ITB7-F1
#
_cell.length_a   1.000
_cell.length_b   1.000
_cell.length_c   1.000
_cell.angle_alpha   90.00
_cell.angle_beta   90.00
_cell.angle_gamma   90.00
#
_symmetry.space_group_name_H-M   'P 1'
#
loop_
_entity.id
_entity.type
_entity.pdbx_description
1 polymer ?
#
loop_
_entity_poly.entity_id
_entity_poly.type
_entity_poly.pdbx_seq_one_letter_code
_entity_poly.pdbx_strand_id
1 'polypeptide(L)'
;MNIASHGKAIRRIRKIRGLSQSELGDGIGGQSFISRIEHGLVLPSIDTLLIIANRLEVPLEYLLESFRTENFQHITNKKKELRYLVGQGLYPEALQISKNELKAYNSDVDYVCFLKWVEAISEYKLGKIRYQQCIAKLQEILESKDTYFSDRNLFLDVQSSIATVYLSAGMLQQAIKNYEKIIEDNFIYTDENFKVIVLYNYANALKRNGLFKKGIEISEKAISMAKISGKSVVIGPLYYILGECKEGLHFHFDEIKACFDKAIYFFKAYDRLDLIEIMKKEHKKYYDE
;
A
#
# COMPACT_ATOMS: atom_id res chain seq x y z
N MET A 1 12.04 24.41 7.02
CA MET A 1 13.07 23.42 7.41
C MET A 1 13.79 23.92 8.65
N ASN A 2 13.90 23.12 9.71
CA ASN A 2 14.60 23.53 10.93
C ASN A 2 16.10 23.19 10.82
N ILE A 3 16.86 24.02 10.09
CA ILE A 3 18.29 23.79 9.77
C ILE A 3 19.14 23.55 11.04
N ALA A 4 18.71 24.10 12.18
CA ALA A 4 19.37 23.96 13.46
C ALA A 4 19.25 22.56 14.09
N SER A 5 18.27 21.72 13.73
CA SER A 5 18.16 20.36 14.26
C SER A 5 19.12 19.38 13.56
N HIS A 6 19.47 19.64 12.30
CA HIS A 6 20.33 18.77 11.46
C HIS A 6 21.79 18.83 11.88
N GLY A 7 22.28 20.06 12.04
CA GLY A 7 23.63 20.32 12.51
C GLY A 7 23.91 19.68 13.87
N LYS A 8 22.91 19.67 14.77
CA LYS A 8 23.00 19.02 16.08
C LYS A 8 23.16 17.50 15.98
N ALA A 9 22.46 16.84 15.05
CA ALA A 9 22.59 15.41 14.84
C ALA A 9 23.99 15.02 14.35
N ILE A 10 24.52 15.73 13.35
CA ILE A 10 25.88 15.55 12.84
C ILE A 10 26.91 15.76 13.96
N ARG A 11 26.76 16.84 14.75
CA ARG A 11 27.63 17.14 15.89
C ARG A 11 27.63 16.04 16.94
N ARG A 12 26.45 15.49 17.26
CA ARG A 12 26.30 14.42 18.25
C ARG A 12 27.05 13.16 17.81
N ILE A 13 26.81 12.70 16.58
CA ILE A 13 27.43 11.47 16.06
C ILE A 13 28.94 11.66 15.93
N ARG A 14 29.39 12.81 15.40
CA ARG A 14 30.82 13.12 15.30
C ARG A 14 31.54 12.98 16.64
N LYS A 15 30.95 13.55 17.71
CA LYS A 15 31.50 13.45 19.07
C LYS A 15 31.52 12.01 19.59
N ILE A 16 30.48 11.23 19.34
CA ILE A 16 30.42 9.81 19.71
C ILE A 16 31.52 9.01 19.00
N ARG A 17 31.79 9.34 17.73
CA ARG A 17 32.85 8.74 16.91
C ARG A 17 34.26 9.28 17.23
N GLY A 18 34.39 10.20 18.20
CA GLY A 18 35.68 10.76 18.58
C GLY A 18 36.35 11.67 17.54
N LEU A 19 35.63 12.05 16.48
CA LEU A 19 36.19 12.83 15.37
C LEU A 19 36.21 14.33 15.71
N SER A 20 37.27 15.03 15.33
CA SER A 20 37.32 16.49 15.29
C SER A 20 36.55 17.04 14.09
N GLN A 21 36.18 18.33 14.15
CA GLN A 21 35.55 18.99 13.00
C GLN A 21 36.49 19.09 11.79
N SER A 22 37.81 19.12 12.02
CA SER A 22 38.81 19.13 10.95
C SER A 22 38.85 17.79 10.22
N GLU A 23 38.89 16.68 10.97
CA GLU A 23 38.88 15.32 10.40
C GLU A 23 37.59 15.05 9.65
N LEU A 24 36.43 15.47 10.20
CA LEU A 24 35.17 15.32 9.48
C LEU A 24 35.11 16.21 8.22
N GLY A 25 35.76 17.37 8.23
CA GLY A 25 35.72 18.36 7.15
C GLY A 25 36.79 18.21 6.07
N ASP A 26 37.74 17.30 6.26
CA ASP A 26 38.87 17.14 5.36
C ASP A 26 38.41 16.91 3.91
N GLY A 27 38.96 17.62 2.92
CA GLY A 27 38.54 17.49 1.51
C GLY A 27 37.10 17.89 1.14
N ILE A 28 36.27 18.39 2.07
CA ILE A 28 34.88 18.84 1.78
C ILE A 28 34.56 20.26 2.24
N GLY A 29 35.56 21.03 2.68
CA GLY A 29 35.41 22.43 3.13
C GLY A 29 36.05 22.74 4.47
N GLY A 30 36.67 21.76 5.12
CA GLY A 30 37.46 21.91 6.34
C GLY A 30 36.64 22.17 7.61
N GLN A 31 37.35 22.44 8.69
CA GLN A 31 36.79 22.62 10.03
C GLN A 31 35.69 23.71 10.09
N SER A 32 35.91 24.84 9.42
CA SER A 32 35.00 25.99 9.47
C SER A 32 33.66 25.67 8.78
N PHE A 33 33.68 24.88 7.72
CA PHE A 33 32.48 24.44 7.03
C PHE A 33 31.66 23.46 7.88
N ILE A 34 32.30 22.45 8.49
CA ILE A 34 31.64 21.54 9.43
C ILE A 34 31.06 22.31 10.61
N SER A 35 31.77 23.30 11.16
CA SER A 35 31.24 24.13 12.24
C SER A 35 29.96 24.86 11.82
N ARG A 36 29.92 25.46 10.63
CA ARG A 36 28.72 26.13 10.12
C ARG A 36 27.55 25.16 9.89
N ILE A 37 27.84 23.95 9.39
CA ILE A 37 26.83 22.88 9.27
C ILE A 37 26.29 22.50 10.65
N GLU A 38 27.16 22.26 11.64
CA GLU A 38 26.77 21.83 12.98
C GLU A 38 25.92 22.87 13.74
N HIS A 39 26.09 24.15 13.42
CA HIS A 39 25.29 25.25 13.96
C HIS A 39 24.03 25.56 13.12
N GLY A 40 23.82 24.84 12.02
CA GLY A 40 22.67 25.04 11.13
C GLY A 40 22.72 26.35 10.33
N LEU A 41 23.92 26.88 10.10
CA LEU A 41 24.14 28.13 9.34
C LEU A 41 24.25 27.87 7.84
N VAL A 42 24.61 26.65 7.45
CA VAL A 42 24.74 26.24 6.04
C VAL A 42 24.17 24.83 5.87
N LEU A 43 23.41 24.63 4.80
CA LEU A 43 22.96 23.32 4.34
C LEU A 43 24.04 22.70 3.42
N PRO A 44 24.56 21.51 3.73
CA PRO A 44 25.48 20.82 2.83
C PRO A 44 24.76 20.33 1.57
N SER A 45 25.49 20.18 0.46
CA SER A 45 24.97 19.48 -0.71
C SER A 45 24.73 17.99 -0.42
N ILE A 46 23.96 17.29 -1.26
CA ILE A 46 23.74 15.85 -1.13
C ILE A 46 25.06 15.07 -1.15
N ASP A 47 25.98 15.42 -2.06
CA ASP A 47 27.31 14.77 -2.14
C ASP A 47 28.12 14.97 -0.86
N THR A 48 28.09 16.18 -0.31
CA THR A 48 28.76 16.50 0.96
C THR A 48 28.13 15.70 2.11
N LEU A 49 26.81 15.63 2.17
CA LEU A 49 26.09 14.92 3.21
C LEU A 49 26.36 13.41 3.14
N LEU A 50 26.50 12.84 1.93
CA LEU A 50 26.89 11.45 1.72
C LEU A 50 28.32 11.18 2.22
N ILE A 51 29.27 12.07 1.94
CA ILE A 51 30.65 11.96 2.46
C ILE A 51 30.66 12.03 4.00
N ILE A 52 29.90 12.96 4.58
CA ILE A 52 29.74 13.09 6.03
C ILE A 52 29.13 11.80 6.62
N ALA A 53 28.07 11.26 6.02
CA ALA A 53 27.43 10.02 6.48
C ALA A 53 28.42 8.84 6.51
N ASN A 54 29.19 8.67 5.42
CA ASN A 54 30.20 7.63 5.32
C ASN A 54 31.30 7.77 6.39
N ARG A 55 31.80 8.99 6.64
CA ARG A 55 32.81 9.24 7.70
C ARG A 55 32.28 9.04 9.11
N LEU A 56 31.00 9.30 9.32
CA LEU A 56 30.32 9.04 10.58
C LEU A 56 29.88 7.58 10.73
N GLU A 57 30.09 6.76 9.69
CA GLU A 57 29.68 5.37 9.59
C GLU A 57 28.19 5.19 9.96
N VAL A 58 27.34 6.01 9.36
CA VAL A 58 25.88 5.89 9.46
C VAL A 58 25.27 5.91 8.06
N PRO A 59 24.15 5.20 7.83
CA PRO A 59 23.39 5.35 6.60
C PRO A 59 23.01 6.81 6.38
N LEU A 60 23.05 7.30 5.13
CA LEU A 60 22.66 8.67 4.79
C LEU A 60 21.23 8.98 5.28
N GLU A 61 20.35 7.98 5.21
CA GLU A 61 18.98 8.02 5.70
C GLU A 61 18.89 8.48 7.15
N TYR A 62 19.83 8.07 8.01
CA TYR A 62 19.86 8.46 9.42
C TYR A 62 20.11 9.96 9.60
N LEU A 63 20.97 10.55 8.76
CA LEU A 63 21.16 11.99 8.75
C LEU A 63 19.91 12.68 8.18
N LEU A 64 19.36 12.17 7.09
CA LEU A 64 18.13 12.67 6.46
C LEU A 64 16.90 12.63 7.38
N GLU A 65 16.83 11.71 8.34
CA GLU A 65 15.77 11.71 9.36
C GLU A 65 15.76 12.99 10.16
N SER A 66 16.93 13.56 10.47
CA SER A 66 16.98 14.83 11.16
C SER A 66 16.36 15.94 10.31
N PHE A 67 16.52 15.89 8.97
CA PHE A 67 15.98 16.83 7.96
C PHE A 67 14.45 16.89 7.91
N ARG A 68 13.78 15.91 8.53
CA ARG A 68 12.33 15.85 8.60
C ARG A 68 11.79 16.89 9.58
N THR A 69 10.79 17.65 9.14
CA THR A 69 10.06 18.57 10.02
C THR A 69 9.08 17.79 10.90
N GLU A 70 8.64 18.37 12.03
CA GLU A 70 7.56 17.79 12.84
C GLU A 70 6.31 17.49 12.01
N ASN A 71 5.96 18.40 11.08
CA ASN A 71 4.90 18.19 10.10
C ASN A 71 5.15 16.96 9.21
N PHE A 72 6.37 16.77 8.69
CA PHE A 72 6.68 15.60 7.86
C PHE A 72 6.50 14.29 8.66
N GLN A 73 6.96 14.25 9.91
CA GLN A 73 6.84 13.07 10.75
C GLN A 73 5.37 12.79 11.11
N HIS A 74 4.61 13.84 11.45
CA HIS A 74 3.17 13.75 11.69
C HIS A 74 2.44 13.18 10.48
N ILE A 75 2.64 13.76 9.29
CA ILE A 75 2.05 13.30 8.02
C ILE A 75 2.42 11.84 7.75
N THR A 76 3.69 11.48 7.90
CA THR A 76 4.17 10.11 7.68
C THR A 76 3.48 9.11 8.61
N ASN A 77 3.39 9.44 9.90
CA ASN A 77 2.74 8.60 10.90
C ASN A 77 1.24 8.47 10.64
N LYS A 78 0.57 9.59 10.32
CA LYS A 78 -0.86 9.60 10.01
C LYS A 78 -1.19 8.83 8.74
N LYS A 79 -0.36 8.93 7.68
CA LYS A 79 -0.50 8.10 6.48
C LYS A 79 -0.46 6.60 6.83
N LYS A 80 0.49 6.18 7.69
CA LYS A 80 0.60 4.77 8.12
C LYS A 80 -0.62 4.32 8.94
N GLU A 81 -1.04 5.13 9.90
CA GLU A 81 -2.23 4.86 10.73
C GLU A 81 -3.49 4.72 9.87
N LEU A 82 -3.74 5.66 8.97
CA LEU A 82 -4.92 5.66 8.11
C LEU A 82 -4.91 4.47 7.13
N ARG A 83 -3.75 4.10 6.55
CA ARG A 83 -3.63 2.88 5.72
C ARG A 83 -3.96 1.62 6.52
N TYR A 84 -3.49 1.56 7.76
CA TYR A 84 -3.81 0.44 8.66
C TYR A 84 -5.31 0.35 8.93
N LEU A 85 -5.95 1.47 9.33
CA LEU A 85 -7.39 1.51 9.61
C LEU A 85 -8.22 1.11 8.39
N VAL A 86 -7.92 1.66 7.20
CA VAL A 86 -8.58 1.28 5.94
C VAL A 86 -8.38 -0.20 5.63
N GLY A 87 -7.16 -0.73 5.82
CA GLY A 87 -6.85 -2.14 5.61
C GLY A 87 -7.57 -3.09 6.56
N GLN A 88 -7.87 -2.65 7.78
CA GLN A 88 -8.66 -3.40 8.77
C GLN A 88 -10.18 -3.19 8.62
N GLY A 89 -10.62 -2.32 7.70
CA GLY A 89 -12.03 -1.99 7.53
C GLY A 89 -12.60 -1.09 8.63
N LEU A 90 -11.75 -0.43 9.43
CA LEU A 90 -12.11 0.53 10.48
C LEU A 90 -12.40 1.91 9.86
N TYR A 91 -13.44 1.94 9.01
CA TYR A 91 -13.83 3.10 8.22
C TYR A 91 -14.39 4.28 9.05
N PRO A 92 -15.15 4.09 10.14
CA PRO A 92 -15.61 5.21 10.97
C PRO A 92 -14.45 6.04 11.53
N GLU A 93 -13.44 5.39 12.09
CA GLU A 93 -12.25 6.00 12.67
C GLU A 93 -11.41 6.67 11.59
N ALA A 94 -11.15 5.96 10.48
CA ALA A 94 -10.40 6.50 9.35
C ALA A 94 -11.04 7.78 8.79
N LEU A 95 -12.37 7.80 8.65
CA LEU A 95 -13.13 8.96 8.18
C LEU A 95 -13.07 10.14 9.16
N GLN A 96 -13.16 9.87 10.45
CA GLN A 96 -13.12 10.91 11.47
C GLN A 96 -11.74 11.58 11.53
N ILE A 97 -10.67 10.76 11.48
CA ILE A 97 -9.29 11.26 11.47
C ILE A 97 -9.03 12.04 10.18
N SER A 98 -9.41 11.51 9.02
CA SER A 98 -9.13 12.18 7.74
C SER A 98 -9.80 13.55 7.64
N LYS A 99 -11.05 13.69 8.12
CA LYS A 99 -11.78 14.96 8.16
C LYS A 99 -11.17 15.97 9.12
N ASN A 100 -10.58 15.53 10.23
CA ASN A 100 -9.90 16.41 11.17
C ASN A 100 -8.57 16.91 10.59
N GLU A 101 -7.78 16.01 10.00
CA GLU A 101 -6.50 16.36 9.37
C GLU A 101 -6.68 17.33 8.19
N LEU A 102 -7.72 17.16 7.36
CA LEU A 102 -8.04 18.07 6.25
C LEU A 102 -8.33 19.52 6.69
N LYS A 103 -8.81 19.73 7.93
CA LYS A 103 -9.02 21.08 8.47
C LYS A 103 -7.70 21.75 8.84
N ALA A 104 -6.71 20.98 9.28
CA ALA A 104 -5.43 21.47 9.75
C ALA A 104 -4.39 21.58 8.62
N TYR A 105 -4.48 20.72 7.60
CA TYR A 105 -3.51 20.62 6.51
C TYR A 105 -4.21 20.82 5.16
N ASN A 106 -4.17 22.05 4.63
CA ASN A 106 -4.77 22.41 3.33
C ASN A 106 -3.76 22.81 2.25
N SER A 107 -2.48 22.95 2.60
CA SER A 107 -1.42 23.43 1.71
C SER A 107 -0.52 22.33 1.15
N ASP A 108 -0.48 21.16 1.79
CA ASP A 108 0.26 19.99 1.32
C ASP A 108 -0.63 19.17 0.38
N VAL A 109 -0.45 19.36 -0.94
CA VAL A 109 -1.31 18.76 -1.98
C VAL A 109 -1.30 17.23 -1.91
N ASP A 110 -0.13 16.61 -1.73
CA ASP A 110 0.00 15.15 -1.68
C ASP A 110 -0.71 14.57 -0.45
N TYR A 111 -0.60 15.25 0.70
CA TYR A 111 -1.30 14.82 1.90
C TYR A 111 -2.80 15.04 1.80
N VAL A 112 -3.25 16.17 1.25
CA VAL A 112 -4.67 16.44 0.99
C VAL A 112 -5.27 15.38 0.07
N CYS A 113 -4.60 15.03 -1.03
CA CYS A 113 -5.03 13.97 -1.94
C CYS A 113 -5.12 12.61 -1.23
N PHE A 114 -4.13 12.27 -0.39
CA PHE A 114 -4.18 11.06 0.43
C PHE A 114 -5.40 11.06 1.37
N LEU A 115 -5.68 12.18 2.05
CA LEU A 115 -6.81 12.28 2.98
C LEU A 115 -8.16 12.22 2.26
N LYS A 116 -8.28 12.85 1.08
CA LYS A 116 -9.46 12.76 0.20
C LYS A 116 -9.71 11.32 -0.26
N TRP A 117 -8.65 10.57 -0.59
CA TRP A 117 -8.76 9.14 -0.91
C TRP A 117 -9.35 8.35 0.26
N VAL A 118 -8.81 8.53 1.47
CA VAL A 118 -9.32 7.87 2.69
C VAL A 118 -10.79 8.21 2.95
N GLU A 119 -11.16 9.50 2.82
CA GLU A 119 -12.54 9.95 2.98
C GLU A 119 -13.47 9.29 1.96
N ALA A 120 -13.13 9.30 0.67
CA ALA A 120 -13.96 8.73 -0.39
C ALA A 120 -14.22 7.23 -0.19
N ILE A 121 -13.20 6.47 0.18
CA ILE A 121 -13.34 5.02 0.44
C ILE A 121 -14.15 4.76 1.69
N SER A 122 -13.89 5.50 2.78
CA SER A 122 -14.60 5.32 4.03
C SER A 122 -16.08 5.69 3.90
N GLU A 123 -16.41 6.78 3.21
CA GLU A 123 -17.80 7.16 2.94
C GLU A 123 -18.53 6.10 2.11
N TYR A 124 -17.89 5.54 1.08
CA TYR A 124 -18.47 4.48 0.27
C TYR A 124 -18.72 3.20 1.08
N LYS A 125 -17.73 2.77 1.87
CA LYS A 125 -17.80 1.55 2.68
C LYS A 125 -18.82 1.65 3.83
N LEU A 126 -19.07 2.87 4.31
CA LEU A 126 -20.13 3.16 5.28
C LEU A 126 -21.51 3.39 4.64
N GLY A 127 -21.64 3.24 3.32
CA GLY A 127 -22.91 3.42 2.59
C GLY A 127 -23.39 4.87 2.52
N LYS A 128 -22.52 5.85 2.83
CA LYS A 128 -22.86 7.29 2.82
C LYS A 128 -22.96 7.86 1.41
N ILE A 129 -22.22 7.28 0.46
CA ILE A 129 -22.21 7.69 -0.95
C ILE A 129 -22.37 6.47 -1.86
N ARG A 130 -22.94 6.70 -3.04
CA ARG A 130 -23.05 5.66 -4.08
C ARG A 130 -21.72 5.45 -4.79
N TYR A 131 -21.57 4.31 -5.45
CA TYR A 131 -20.33 3.99 -6.16
C TYR A 131 -19.96 5.05 -7.21
N GLN A 132 -20.92 5.63 -7.94
CA GLN A 132 -20.62 6.68 -8.94
C GLN A 132 -19.99 7.92 -8.30
N GLN A 133 -20.49 8.32 -7.13
CA GLN A 133 -19.97 9.46 -6.38
C GLN A 133 -18.56 9.17 -5.84
N CYS A 134 -18.33 7.95 -5.33
CA CYS A 134 -17.01 7.51 -4.89
C CYS A 134 -16.01 7.53 -6.05
N ILE A 135 -16.37 6.95 -7.20
CA ILE A 135 -15.53 6.96 -8.40
C ILE A 135 -15.21 8.38 -8.85
N ALA A 136 -16.20 9.28 -8.90
CA ALA A 136 -15.97 10.68 -9.28
C ALA A 136 -14.95 11.37 -8.35
N LYS A 137 -15.09 11.19 -7.02
CA LYS A 137 -14.12 11.70 -6.04
C LYS A 137 -12.72 11.12 -6.25
N LEU A 138 -12.61 9.83 -6.56
CA LEU A 138 -11.32 9.18 -6.80
C LEU A 138 -10.68 9.62 -8.13
N GLN A 139 -11.49 9.84 -9.17
CA GLN A 139 -11.01 10.35 -10.45
C GLN A 139 -10.51 11.80 -10.36
N GLU A 140 -11.18 12.65 -9.57
CA GLU A 140 -10.70 14.01 -9.28
C GLU A 140 -9.27 14.00 -8.72
N ILE A 141 -8.93 13.03 -7.86
CA ILE A 141 -7.59 12.87 -7.29
C ILE A 141 -6.56 12.47 -8.38
N LEU A 142 -6.96 11.67 -9.38
CA LEU A 142 -6.07 11.28 -10.48
C LEU A 142 -5.90 12.40 -11.52
N GLU A 143 -6.89 13.26 -11.68
CA GLU A 143 -6.94 14.32 -12.68
C GLU A 143 -6.35 15.65 -12.20
N SER A 144 -6.04 15.80 -10.91
CA SER A 144 -5.42 17.02 -10.39
C SER A 144 -4.10 17.30 -11.14
N LYS A 145 -4.01 18.44 -11.83
CA LYS A 145 -2.85 18.79 -12.68
C LYS A 145 -1.56 19.03 -11.88
N ASP A 146 -1.68 19.24 -10.58
CA ASP A 146 -0.56 19.39 -9.65
C ASP A 146 0.03 18.04 -9.20
N THR A 147 -0.63 16.92 -9.49
CA THR A 147 -0.12 15.56 -9.21
C THR A 147 0.71 15.03 -10.38
N TYR A 148 1.93 15.54 -10.54
CA TYR A 148 3.03 14.61 -10.78
C TYR A 148 3.19 13.85 -9.46
N PHE A 149 2.43 12.77 -9.25
CA PHE A 149 2.41 12.03 -7.98
C PHE A 149 3.83 11.79 -7.49
N SER A 150 4.28 12.58 -6.52
CA SER A 150 5.53 12.32 -5.81
C SER A 150 5.38 10.98 -5.07
N ASP A 151 4.15 10.69 -4.64
CA ASP A 151 3.71 9.46 -3.99
C ASP A 151 3.04 8.51 -5.00
N ARG A 152 3.86 7.77 -5.76
CA ARG A 152 3.40 6.71 -6.67
C ARG A 152 2.50 5.67 -5.98
N ASN A 153 2.71 5.43 -4.68
CA ASN A 153 1.90 4.46 -3.95
C ASN A 153 0.45 4.94 -3.84
N LEU A 154 0.21 6.23 -3.56
CA LEU A 154 -1.13 6.79 -3.54
C LEU A 154 -1.84 6.64 -4.89
N PHE A 155 -1.16 6.89 -6.00
CA PHE A 155 -1.74 6.71 -7.34
C PHE A 155 -2.28 5.28 -7.52
N LEU A 156 -1.49 4.29 -7.11
CA LEU A 156 -1.84 2.88 -7.20
C LEU A 156 -2.99 2.51 -6.26
N ASP A 157 -3.00 3.06 -5.04
CA ASP A 157 -4.11 2.87 -4.10
C ASP A 157 -5.42 3.40 -4.69
N VAL A 158 -5.39 4.58 -5.30
CA VAL A 158 -6.57 5.20 -5.91
C VAL A 158 -7.06 4.36 -7.09
N GLN A 159 -6.16 3.92 -7.99
CA GLN A 159 -6.53 3.03 -9.11
C GLN A 159 -7.12 1.70 -8.63
N SER A 160 -6.45 1.04 -7.68
CA SER A 160 -6.91 -0.23 -7.10
C SER A 160 -8.26 -0.07 -6.39
N SER A 161 -8.45 1.07 -5.73
CA SER A 161 -9.70 1.43 -5.08
C SER A 161 -10.84 1.61 -6.07
N ILE A 162 -10.62 2.31 -7.19
CA ILE A 162 -11.60 2.45 -8.29
C ILE A 162 -12.04 1.07 -8.79
N ALA A 163 -11.10 0.18 -9.07
CA ALA A 163 -11.40 -1.19 -9.51
C ALA A 163 -12.20 -1.98 -8.46
N THR A 164 -11.84 -1.83 -7.18
CA THR A 164 -12.51 -2.49 -6.05
C THR A 164 -13.93 -1.95 -5.82
N VAL A 165 -14.15 -0.65 -6.02
CA VAL A 165 -15.48 0.00 -5.94
C VAL A 165 -16.37 -0.51 -7.07
N TYR A 166 -15.87 -0.58 -8.32
CA TYR A 166 -16.63 -1.19 -9.42
C TYR A 166 -16.96 -2.66 -9.15
N LEU A 167 -16.00 -3.44 -8.63
CA LEU A 167 -16.22 -4.84 -8.26
C LEU A 167 -17.32 -4.98 -7.19
N SER A 168 -17.25 -4.15 -6.14
CA SER A 168 -18.24 -4.14 -5.05
C SER A 168 -19.63 -3.75 -5.55
N ALA A 169 -19.71 -2.83 -6.52
CA ALA A 169 -20.95 -2.40 -7.16
C ALA A 169 -21.50 -3.39 -8.21
N GLY A 170 -20.80 -4.49 -8.51
CA GLY A 170 -21.21 -5.44 -9.55
C GLY A 170 -20.95 -4.98 -10.98
N MET A 171 -20.21 -3.89 -11.18
CA MET A 171 -19.79 -3.36 -12.48
C MET A 171 -18.56 -4.13 -12.97
N LEU A 172 -18.75 -5.41 -13.26
CA LEU A 172 -17.66 -6.38 -13.42
C LEU A 172 -16.73 -6.08 -14.60
N GLN A 173 -17.28 -5.67 -15.75
CA GLN A 173 -16.48 -5.31 -16.93
C GLN A 173 -15.58 -4.10 -16.66
N GLN A 174 -16.10 -3.08 -15.96
CA GLN A 174 -15.32 -1.92 -15.57
C GLN A 174 -14.24 -2.30 -14.56
N ALA A 175 -14.55 -3.16 -13.59
CA ALA A 175 -13.56 -3.65 -12.63
C ALA A 175 -12.42 -4.39 -13.33
N ILE A 176 -12.75 -5.33 -14.23
CA ILE A 176 -11.78 -6.10 -15.04
C ILE A 176 -10.88 -5.16 -15.84
N LYS A 177 -11.46 -4.22 -16.59
CA LYS A 177 -10.70 -3.27 -17.40
C LYS A 177 -9.72 -2.43 -16.56
N ASN A 178 -10.12 -2.01 -15.36
CA ASN A 178 -9.25 -1.26 -14.48
C ASN A 178 -8.12 -2.13 -13.91
N TYR A 179 -8.40 -3.39 -13.54
CA TYR A 179 -7.34 -4.30 -13.09
C TYR A 179 -6.34 -4.63 -14.20
N GLU A 180 -6.80 -4.84 -15.43
CA GLU A 180 -5.93 -5.04 -16.60
C GLU A 180 -5.01 -3.84 -16.79
N LYS A 181 -5.55 -2.62 -16.74
CA LYS A 181 -4.75 -1.39 -16.82
C LYS A 181 -3.68 -1.29 -15.71
N ILE A 182 -4.03 -1.61 -14.46
CA ILE A 182 -3.05 -1.60 -13.34
C ILE A 182 -1.92 -2.60 -13.60
N ILE A 183 -2.25 -3.76 -14.16
CA ILE A 183 -1.29 -4.83 -14.46
C ILE A 183 -0.39 -4.47 -15.65
N GLU A 184 -0.92 -3.79 -16.67
CA GLU A 184 -0.16 -3.37 -17.85
C GLU A 184 0.78 -2.20 -17.53
N ASP A 185 0.29 -1.15 -16.86
CA ASP A 185 1.01 0.11 -16.72
C ASP A 185 2.04 0.10 -15.57
N ASN A 186 1.74 -0.60 -14.47
CA ASN A 186 2.40 -0.33 -13.18
C ASN A 186 2.96 -1.56 -12.46
N PHE A 187 2.77 -2.75 -13.01
CA PHE A 187 3.04 -4.00 -12.29
C PHE A 187 4.53 -4.30 -12.09
N ILE A 188 5.43 -3.66 -12.84
CA ILE A 188 6.88 -3.87 -12.66
C ILE A 188 7.38 -3.13 -11.41
N TYR A 189 6.83 -1.94 -11.12
CA TYR A 189 7.37 -1.00 -10.12
C TYR A 189 6.67 -1.05 -8.76
N THR A 190 5.85 -2.07 -8.51
CA THR A 190 5.08 -2.22 -7.27
C THR A 190 5.68 -3.25 -6.34
N ASP A 191 5.38 -3.15 -5.05
CA ASP A 191 5.75 -4.18 -4.09
C ASP A 191 4.92 -5.46 -4.30
N GLU A 192 5.46 -6.60 -3.88
CA GLU A 192 4.83 -7.90 -4.11
C GLU A 192 3.50 -8.06 -3.38
N ASN A 193 3.31 -7.40 -2.23
CA ASN A 193 2.04 -7.50 -1.49
C ASN A 193 0.93 -6.79 -2.26
N PHE A 194 1.19 -5.61 -2.81
CA PHE A 194 0.24 -4.91 -3.67
C PHE A 194 -0.16 -5.74 -4.89
N LYS A 195 0.83 -6.34 -5.57
CA LYS A 195 0.60 -7.21 -6.74
C LYS A 195 -0.34 -8.37 -6.41
N VAL A 196 -0.07 -9.05 -5.31
CA VAL A 196 -0.88 -10.19 -4.85
C VAL A 196 -2.33 -9.77 -4.58
N ILE A 197 -2.55 -8.63 -3.93
CA ILE A 197 -3.90 -8.11 -3.65
C ILE A 197 -4.64 -7.75 -4.96
N VAL A 198 -3.96 -7.09 -5.90
CA VAL A 198 -4.53 -6.76 -7.22
C VAL A 198 -4.91 -8.02 -7.98
N LEU A 199 -4.03 -9.02 -8.05
CA LEU A 199 -4.33 -10.28 -8.73
C LEU A 199 -5.48 -11.04 -8.06
N TYR A 200 -5.55 -11.05 -6.73
CA TYR A 200 -6.67 -11.64 -5.99
C TYR A 200 -8.01 -10.98 -6.35
N ASN A 201 -8.07 -9.65 -6.28
CA ASN A 201 -9.30 -8.93 -6.60
C ASN A 201 -9.67 -9.06 -8.10
N TYR A 202 -8.67 -9.12 -8.98
CA TYR A 202 -8.87 -9.35 -10.40
C TYR A 202 -9.42 -10.76 -10.67
N ALA A 203 -8.86 -11.80 -10.05
CA ALA A 203 -9.38 -13.16 -10.13
C ALA A 203 -10.84 -13.23 -9.66
N ASN A 204 -11.17 -12.54 -8.56
CA ASN A 204 -12.55 -12.46 -8.08
C ASN A 204 -13.48 -11.77 -9.09
N ALA A 205 -13.04 -10.68 -9.72
CA ALA A 205 -13.80 -10.00 -10.76
C ALA A 205 -14.04 -10.90 -11.99
N LEU A 206 -13.00 -11.61 -12.46
CA LEU A 206 -13.09 -12.56 -13.57
C LEU A 206 -14.06 -13.70 -13.26
N LYS A 207 -13.95 -14.29 -12.07
CA LYS A 207 -14.83 -15.36 -11.59
C LYS A 207 -16.29 -14.92 -11.58
N ARG A 208 -16.58 -13.76 -10.99
CA ARG A 208 -17.95 -13.21 -10.96
C ARG A 208 -18.48 -12.86 -12.34
N ASN A 209 -17.60 -12.58 -13.31
CA ASN A 209 -17.98 -12.29 -14.69
C ASN A 209 -18.17 -13.56 -15.54
N GLY A 210 -17.84 -14.75 -15.01
CA GLY A 210 -17.89 -16.02 -15.75
C GLY A 210 -16.67 -16.28 -16.64
N LEU A 211 -15.62 -15.46 -16.55
CA LEU A 211 -14.39 -15.61 -17.32
C LEU A 211 -13.45 -16.62 -16.65
N PHE A 212 -13.94 -17.85 -16.46
CA PHE A 212 -13.32 -18.85 -15.59
C PHE A 212 -11.91 -19.27 -16.02
N LYS A 213 -11.65 -19.43 -17.32
CA LYS A 213 -10.30 -19.81 -17.82
C LYS A 213 -9.23 -18.81 -17.39
N LYS A 214 -9.50 -17.50 -17.59
CA LYS A 214 -8.61 -16.42 -17.15
C LYS A 214 -8.57 -16.32 -15.63
N GLY A 215 -9.70 -16.55 -14.96
CA GLY A 215 -9.79 -16.62 -13.50
C GLY A 215 -8.85 -17.68 -12.90
N ILE A 216 -8.74 -18.85 -13.51
CA ILE A 216 -7.80 -19.92 -13.11
C ILE A 216 -6.35 -19.43 -13.25
N GLU A 217 -5.96 -18.94 -14.44
CA GLU A 217 -4.60 -18.47 -14.72
C GLU A 217 -4.15 -17.39 -13.71
N ILE A 218 -5.00 -16.39 -13.48
CA ILE A 218 -4.71 -15.30 -12.54
C ILE A 218 -4.66 -15.81 -11.10
N SER A 219 -5.53 -16.74 -10.71
CA SER A 219 -5.52 -17.33 -9.36
C SER A 219 -4.24 -18.11 -9.09
N GLU A 220 -3.80 -18.93 -10.04
CA GLU A 220 -2.56 -19.71 -9.91
C GLU A 220 -1.33 -18.81 -9.81
N LYS A 221 -1.27 -17.75 -10.65
CA LYS A 221 -0.24 -16.71 -10.58
C LYS A 221 -0.25 -15.97 -9.24
N ALA A 222 -1.42 -15.63 -8.71
CA ALA A 222 -1.55 -14.96 -7.42
C ALA A 222 -1.10 -15.87 -6.27
N ILE A 223 -1.45 -17.16 -6.30
CA ILE A 223 -1.07 -18.14 -5.28
C ILE A 223 0.45 -18.36 -5.26
N SER A 224 1.09 -18.50 -6.42
CA SER A 224 2.54 -18.67 -6.49
C SER A 224 3.27 -17.44 -5.92
N MET A 225 2.81 -16.25 -6.29
CA MET A 225 3.37 -14.99 -5.80
C MET A 225 3.12 -14.80 -4.29
N ALA A 226 1.93 -15.11 -3.79
CA ALA A 226 1.60 -15.01 -2.36
C ALA A 226 2.45 -15.94 -1.49
N LYS A 227 2.84 -17.11 -2.01
CA LYS A 227 3.75 -18.03 -1.33
C LYS A 227 5.17 -17.46 -1.24
N ILE A 228 5.67 -16.84 -2.32
CA ILE A 228 7.01 -16.25 -2.36
C ILE A 228 7.08 -15.01 -1.45
N SER A 229 6.07 -14.14 -1.51
CA SER A 229 6.03 -12.89 -0.74
C SER A 229 5.65 -13.08 0.74
N GLY A 230 5.24 -14.28 1.14
CA GLY A 230 4.74 -14.57 2.49
C GLY A 230 3.33 -14.04 2.78
N LYS A 231 2.61 -13.50 1.79
CA LYS A 231 1.26 -12.93 1.93
C LYS A 231 0.17 -14.02 2.00
N SER A 232 0.27 -14.90 2.99
CA SER A 232 -0.55 -16.12 3.04
C SER A 232 -2.04 -15.90 3.35
N VAL A 233 -2.43 -14.74 3.87
CA VAL A 233 -3.83 -14.37 4.17
C VAL A 233 -4.75 -14.53 2.95
N VAL A 234 -4.25 -14.26 1.73
CA VAL A 234 -5.08 -14.34 0.51
C VAL A 234 -5.08 -15.73 -0.14
N ILE A 235 -4.25 -16.67 0.32
CA ILE A 235 -4.10 -17.98 -0.32
C ILE A 235 -5.40 -18.80 -0.19
N GLY A 236 -6.04 -18.80 0.97
CA GLY A 236 -7.34 -19.45 1.16
C GLY A 236 -8.42 -18.91 0.21
N PRO A 237 -8.68 -17.59 0.20
CA PRO A 237 -9.60 -16.96 -0.76
C PRO A 237 -9.26 -17.25 -2.23
N LEU A 238 -7.98 -17.30 -2.60
CA LEU A 238 -7.55 -17.61 -3.96
C LEU A 238 -7.84 -19.06 -4.35
N TYR A 239 -7.60 -20.02 -3.45
CA TYR A 239 -7.98 -21.41 -3.69
C TYR A 239 -9.49 -21.59 -3.80
N TYR A 240 -10.27 -20.78 -3.06
CA TYR A 240 -11.72 -20.78 -3.18
C TYR A 240 -12.16 -20.31 -4.58
N ILE A 241 -11.64 -19.17 -5.04
CA ILE A 241 -11.89 -18.65 -6.40
C ILE A 241 -11.46 -19.65 -7.47
N LEU A 242 -10.31 -20.30 -7.30
CA LEU A 242 -9.80 -21.33 -8.21
C LEU A 242 -10.78 -22.51 -8.31
N GLY A 243 -11.29 -22.98 -7.17
CA GLY A 243 -12.29 -24.05 -7.11
C GLY A 243 -13.59 -23.67 -7.83
N GLU A 244 -14.14 -22.49 -7.57
CA GLU A 244 -15.35 -21.99 -8.24
C GLU A 244 -15.15 -21.85 -9.76
N CYS A 245 -13.98 -21.38 -10.20
CA CYS A 245 -13.67 -21.29 -11.63
C CYS A 245 -13.56 -22.67 -12.29
N LYS A 246 -12.91 -23.64 -11.62
CA LYS A 246 -12.83 -25.04 -12.11
C LYS A 246 -14.20 -25.70 -12.17
N GLU A 247 -15.04 -25.44 -11.17
CA GLU A 247 -16.43 -25.90 -11.14
C GLU A 247 -17.24 -25.32 -12.30
N GLY A 248 -17.12 -24.02 -12.56
CA GLY A 248 -17.76 -23.33 -13.69
C GLY A 248 -17.32 -23.84 -15.07
N LEU A 249 -16.19 -24.56 -15.14
CA LEU A 249 -15.69 -25.24 -16.34
C LEU A 249 -15.89 -26.76 -16.32
N HIS A 250 -16.60 -27.29 -15.32
CA HIS A 250 -16.91 -28.72 -15.19
C HIS A 250 -15.67 -29.63 -15.13
N PHE A 251 -14.64 -29.20 -14.42
CA PHE A 251 -13.48 -30.06 -14.11
C PHE A 251 -13.90 -31.28 -13.26
N HIS A 252 -13.01 -32.27 -13.17
CA HIS A 252 -13.25 -33.45 -12.34
C HIS A 252 -13.50 -33.08 -10.87
N PHE A 253 -14.41 -33.84 -10.24
CA PHE A 253 -14.84 -33.61 -8.85
C PHE A 253 -13.67 -33.50 -7.88
N ASP A 254 -12.70 -34.41 -7.97
CA ASP A 254 -11.53 -34.46 -7.08
C ASP A 254 -10.64 -33.23 -7.22
N GLU A 255 -10.50 -32.68 -8.43
CA GLU A 255 -9.70 -31.47 -8.66
C GLU A 255 -10.34 -30.23 -8.03
N ILE A 256 -11.67 -30.13 -8.11
CA ILE A 256 -12.43 -29.03 -7.53
C ILE A 256 -12.38 -29.14 -6.00
N LYS A 257 -12.66 -30.34 -5.48
CA LYS A 257 -12.60 -30.63 -4.04
C LYS A 257 -11.21 -30.35 -3.46
N ALA A 258 -10.13 -30.71 -4.16
CA ALA A 258 -8.77 -30.42 -3.72
C ALA A 258 -8.48 -28.91 -3.62
N CYS A 259 -9.12 -28.07 -4.44
CA CYS A 259 -9.00 -26.61 -4.32
C CYS A 259 -9.72 -26.13 -3.06
N PHE A 260 -10.95 -26.59 -2.84
CA PHE A 260 -11.71 -26.18 -1.66
C PHE A 260 -11.14 -26.70 -0.34
N ASP A 261 -10.60 -27.93 -0.30
CA ASP A 261 -9.92 -28.48 0.87
C ASP A 261 -8.70 -27.62 1.26
N LYS A 262 -7.93 -27.13 0.27
CA LYS A 262 -6.86 -26.15 0.51
C LYS A 262 -7.40 -24.82 1.02
N ALA A 263 -8.52 -24.33 0.48
CA ALA A 263 -9.15 -23.11 0.97
C ALA A 263 -9.53 -23.25 2.46
N ILE A 264 -10.16 -24.36 2.85
CA ILE A 264 -10.51 -24.68 4.25
C ILE A 264 -9.28 -24.71 5.13
N TYR A 265 -8.20 -25.35 4.69
CA TYR A 265 -6.96 -25.41 5.46
C TYR A 265 -6.47 -24.01 5.84
N PHE A 266 -6.41 -23.09 4.88
CA PHE A 266 -6.01 -21.71 5.15
C PHE A 266 -7.04 -20.95 5.98
N PHE A 267 -8.35 -21.13 5.74
CA PHE A 267 -9.37 -20.47 6.56
C PHE A 267 -9.29 -20.91 8.04
N LYS A 268 -9.03 -22.19 8.31
CA LYS A 268 -8.78 -22.69 9.68
C LYS A 268 -7.54 -22.06 10.30
N ALA A 269 -6.44 -21.97 9.54
CA ALA A 269 -5.20 -21.36 10.02
C ALA A 269 -5.33 -19.87 10.36
N TYR A 270 -6.37 -19.19 9.85
CA TYR A 270 -6.67 -17.78 10.07
C TYR A 270 -7.93 -17.54 10.91
N ASP A 271 -8.44 -18.57 11.59
CA ASP A 271 -9.64 -18.51 12.44
C ASP A 271 -10.89 -17.96 11.72
N ARG A 272 -10.98 -18.19 10.39
CA ARG A 272 -12.10 -17.77 9.54
C ARG A 272 -13.16 -18.86 9.40
N LEU A 273 -13.72 -19.29 10.55
CA LEU A 273 -14.76 -20.32 10.59
C LEU A 273 -16.03 -19.89 9.83
N ASP A 274 -16.33 -18.59 9.84
CA ASP A 274 -17.42 -17.97 9.07
C ASP A 274 -17.34 -18.31 7.57
N LEU A 275 -16.14 -18.22 6.99
CA LEU A 275 -15.94 -18.52 5.58
C LEU A 275 -16.05 -20.02 5.27
N ILE A 276 -15.67 -20.88 6.22
CA ILE A 276 -15.79 -22.34 6.06
C ILE A 276 -17.26 -22.74 6.02
N GLU A 277 -18.07 -22.18 6.92
CA GLU A 277 -19.52 -22.45 6.97
C GLU A 277 -20.22 -22.00 5.69
N ILE A 278 -19.94 -20.79 5.21
CA ILE A 278 -20.46 -20.27 3.94
C ILE A 278 -20.08 -21.21 2.80
N MET A 279 -18.80 -21.56 2.69
CA MET A 279 -18.31 -22.40 1.60
C MET A 279 -18.93 -23.80 1.63
N LYS A 280 -19.04 -24.45 2.79
CA LYS A 280 -19.70 -25.76 2.91
C LYS A 280 -21.18 -25.69 2.55
N LYS A 281 -21.86 -24.60 2.89
CA LYS A 281 -23.27 -24.38 2.56
C LYS A 281 -23.48 -24.16 1.05
N GLU A 282 -22.60 -23.41 0.40
CA GLU A 282 -22.66 -23.15 -1.05
C GLU A 282 -22.25 -24.38 -1.88
N HIS A 283 -21.30 -25.17 -1.37
CA HIS A 283 -20.65 -26.28 -2.09
C HIS A 283 -20.89 -27.65 -1.45
N LYS A 284 -22.11 -27.87 -0.93
CA LYS A 284 -22.50 -29.08 -0.17
C LYS A 284 -22.12 -30.41 -0.80
N LYS A 285 -22.24 -30.53 -2.12
CA LYS A 285 -21.92 -31.76 -2.86
C LYS A 285 -20.46 -32.24 -2.69
N TYR A 286 -19.56 -31.41 -2.19
CA TYR A 286 -18.17 -31.76 -1.92
C TYR A 286 -17.90 -32.17 -0.45
N TYR A 287 -18.90 -32.06 0.44
CA TYR A 287 -18.75 -32.25 1.89
C TYR A 287 -19.84 -33.08 2.56
N ASP A 288 -20.96 -33.29 1.89
CA ASP A 288 -21.99 -34.22 2.35
C ASP A 288 -21.53 -35.65 2.00
N GLU A 289 -21.27 -36.46 3.03
CA GLU A 289 -21.13 -37.93 2.95
C GLU A 289 -22.50 -38.61 3.00
#